data_AF-A0A0P1FBX7-F1
#
_entry.id   AF-A0A0P1FBX7-F1
#
_cell.length_a   1.000
_cell.length_b   1.000
_cell.length_c   1.000
_cell.angle_alpha   90.00
_cell.angle_beta   90.00
_cell.angle_gamma   90.00
#
_symmetry.space_group_name_H-M   'P 1'
#
loop_
_entity.id
_entity.type
_entity.pdbx_description
1 polymer ?
#
loop_
_entity_poly.entity_id
_entity_poly.type
_entity_poly.pdbx_seq_one_letter_code
_entity_poly.pdbx_strand_id
1 'polypeptide(L)'
;MTERDFDTLELFFDAARHRAEDPSADLMQRVLDDALAEQRLQQSAPAPMPVARSGLLRQFLAAIGGWPAVAGLATASVTGLWIGVNPPAAVTDTAESYLSSGADSYLVDMMPGFQFDLAEG
;
A
#
# COMPACT_ATOMS: atom_id res chain seq x y z
N MET A 1 19.47 6.72 -4.92
CA MET A 1 20.11 5.45 -4.55
C MET A 1 19.44 4.41 -5.41
N THR A 2 20.03 4.17 -6.58
CA THR A 2 19.30 3.94 -7.85
C THR A 2 19.88 2.72 -8.53
N GLU A 3 19.04 1.70 -8.76
CA GLU A 3 19.22 0.47 -9.57
C GLU A 3 20.57 -0.26 -9.47
N ARG A 4 21.68 0.39 -9.82
CA ARG A 4 23.05 -0.15 -9.76
C ARG A 4 23.44 -0.67 -8.39
N ASP A 5 22.92 -0.05 -7.31
CA ASP A 5 23.19 -0.52 -5.96
C ASP A 5 22.54 -1.90 -5.72
N PHE A 6 21.35 -2.14 -6.27
CA PHE A 6 20.67 -3.44 -6.20
C PHE A 6 21.35 -4.48 -7.09
N ASP A 7 21.76 -4.13 -8.31
CA ASP A 7 22.50 -5.03 -9.20
C ASP A 7 23.82 -5.49 -8.57
N THR A 8 24.51 -4.55 -7.92
CA THR A 8 25.76 -4.84 -7.20
C THR A 8 25.48 -5.76 -6.00
N LEU A 9 24.37 -5.55 -5.28
CA LEU A 9 23.98 -6.39 -4.16
C LEU A 9 23.59 -7.80 -4.60
N GLU A 10 22.87 -7.94 -5.72
CA GLU A 10 22.48 -9.23 -6.29
C GLU A 10 23.70 -10.03 -6.73
N LEU A 11 24.73 -9.39 -7.29
CA LEU A 11 26.01 -10.03 -7.59
C LEU A 11 26.69 -10.60 -6.32
N PHE A 12 26.68 -9.85 -5.21
CA PHE A 12 27.23 -10.33 -3.95
C PHE A 12 26.42 -11.49 -3.36
N PHE A 13 25.09 -11.44 -3.44
CA PHE A 13 24.24 -12.54 -2.97
C PHE A 13 24.40 -13.80 -3.82
N ASP A 14 24.52 -13.67 -5.14
CA ASP A 14 24.75 -14.82 -6.01
C ASP A 14 26.09 -15.50 -5.71
N ALA A 15 27.15 -14.70 -5.52
CA ALA A 15 28.45 -15.21 -5.09
C ALA A 15 28.39 -15.91 -3.72
N ALA A 16 27.60 -15.39 -2.78
CA ALA A 16 27.41 -15.99 -1.46
C ALA A 16 26.66 -17.33 -1.52
N ARG A 17 25.63 -17.46 -2.36
CA ARG A 17 24.88 -18.74 -2.55
C ARG A 17 25.78 -19.85 -3.08
N HIS A 18 26.68 -19.52 -4.01
CA HIS A 18 27.59 -20.50 -4.62
C HIS A 18 28.76 -20.91 -3.69
N ARG A 19 29.01 -20.14 -2.63
CA ARG A 19 30.11 -20.36 -1.67
C ARG A 19 29.60 -20.57 -0.24
N ALA A 20 28.34 -20.98 -0.08
CA ALA A 20 27.80 -21.28 1.23
C ALA A 20 28.52 -22.53 1.78
N GLU A 21 29.42 -22.30 2.75
CA GLU A 21 29.97 -23.38 3.57
C GLU A 21 28.89 -23.90 4.51
N ASP A 22 28.86 -25.21 4.72
CA ASP A 22 27.91 -25.80 5.66
C ASP A 22 28.15 -25.24 7.08
N PRO A 23 27.09 -24.91 7.82
CA PRO A 23 27.22 -24.46 9.20
C PRO A 23 27.92 -25.53 10.03
N SER A 24 28.75 -25.12 10.99
CA SER A 24 29.44 -26.06 11.86
C SER A 24 28.44 -26.90 12.67
N ALA A 25 28.80 -28.16 12.95
CA ALA A 25 27.94 -29.06 13.72
C ALA A 25 27.61 -28.49 15.11
N ASP A 26 28.56 -27.79 15.75
CA ASP A 26 28.37 -27.13 17.04
C ASP A 26 27.32 -26.01 16.95
N LEU A 27 27.39 -25.16 15.91
CA LEU A 27 26.39 -24.12 15.66
C LEU A 27 25.00 -24.74 15.46
N MET A 28 24.91 -25.79 14.64
CA MET A 28 23.64 -26.49 14.38
C MET A 28 23.05 -27.09 15.65
N GLN A 29 23.88 -27.68 16.52
CA GLN A 29 23.42 -28.23 17.80
C GLN A 29 22.84 -27.12 18.69
N ARG A 30 23.52 -25.97 18.79
CA ARG A 30 23.02 -24.83 19.57
C ARG A 30 21.72 -24.27 19.01
N VAL A 31 21.57 -24.18 17.69
CA VAL A 31 20.32 -23.76 17.04
C VAL A 31 19.17 -24.73 17.36
N LEU A 32 19.44 -26.04 17.34
CA LEU A 32 18.44 -27.05 17.69
C LEU A 32 18.04 -26.98 19.17
N ASP A 33 19.01 -26.79 20.07
CA ASP A 33 18.75 -26.65 21.50
C ASP A 33 17.87 -25.42 21.79
N ASP A 34 18.14 -24.30 21.12
CA ASP A 34 17.37 -23.07 21.25
C ASP A 34 15.95 -23.23 20.67
N ALA A 35 15.83 -23.85 19.49
CA ALA A 35 14.55 -24.17 18.89
C ALA A 35 13.70 -25.09 19.79
N LEU A 36 14.31 -26.10 20.42
CA LEU A 36 13.62 -26.97 21.38
C LEU A 36 13.21 -26.21 22.65
N ALA A 37 14.00 -25.24 23.11
CA ALA A 37 13.63 -24.39 24.23
C ALA A 37 12.41 -23.53 23.91
N GLU A 38 12.40 -22.89 22.73
CA GLU A 38 11.26 -22.10 22.24
C GLU A 38 10.01 -22.97 22.04
N GLN A 39 10.14 -24.17 21.48
CA GLN A 39 9.00 -25.09 21.33
C GLN A 39 8.39 -25.46 22.68
N ARG A 40 9.20 -25.68 23.72
CA ARG A 40 8.68 -25.94 25.08
C ARG A 40 7.95 -24.75 25.67
N LEU A 41 8.45 -23.53 25.43
CA LEU A 41 7.79 -22.30 25.86
C LEU A 41 6.44 -22.11 25.14
N GLN A 42 6.39 -22.38 23.83
CA GLN A 42 5.17 -22.32 23.04
C GLN A 42 4.15 -23.39 23.42
N GLN A 43 4.58 -24.61 23.73
CA GLN A 43 3.70 -25.68 24.24
C GLN A 43 3.13 -25.37 25.62
N SER A 44 3.89 -24.63 26.43
CA SER A 44 3.46 -24.16 27.75
C SER A 44 2.67 -22.85 27.68
N ALA A 45 2.56 -22.24 26.50
CA ALA A 45 1.72 -21.07 26.30
C ALA A 45 0.26 -21.47 26.58
N PRO A 46 -0.49 -20.66 27.35
CA PRO A 46 -1.90 -20.93 27.56
C PRO A 46 -2.57 -21.09 26.20
N ALA A 47 -3.42 -22.11 26.06
CA ALA A 47 -4.25 -22.27 24.87
C ALA A 47 -4.88 -20.91 24.55
N PRO A 48 -4.80 -20.42 23.29
CA PRO A 48 -5.36 -19.12 22.96
C PRO A 48 -6.80 -19.12 23.43
N MET A 49 -7.13 -18.23 24.38
CA MET A 49 -8.52 -18.01 24.77
C MET A 49 -9.30 -17.80 23.46
N PRO A 50 -10.49 -18.40 23.30
CA PRO A 50 -11.30 -18.16 22.11
C PRO A 50 -11.47 -16.66 21.97
N VAL A 51 -10.77 -16.10 20.99
CA VAL A 51 -10.81 -14.67 20.69
C VAL A 51 -12.28 -14.40 20.40
N ALA A 52 -12.92 -13.56 21.24
CA ALA A 52 -14.29 -13.14 21.04
C ALA A 52 -14.47 -12.83 19.55
N ARG A 53 -15.47 -13.49 18.91
CA ARG A 53 -15.70 -13.49 17.46
C ARG A 53 -15.25 -12.16 16.88
N SER A 54 -14.09 -12.17 16.24
CA SER A 54 -13.48 -10.95 15.73
C SER A 54 -14.53 -10.22 14.89
N GLY A 55 -14.88 -8.99 15.27
CA GLY A 55 -15.90 -8.23 14.56
C GLY A 55 -15.62 -8.19 13.06
N LEU A 56 -16.66 -8.04 12.22
CA LEU A 56 -16.58 -8.12 10.76
C LEU A 56 -15.39 -7.33 10.16
N LEU A 57 -15.07 -6.17 10.73
CA LEU A 57 -13.89 -5.38 10.40
C LEU A 57 -12.58 -6.15 10.54
N ARG A 58 -12.33 -6.82 11.67
CA ARG A 58 -11.11 -7.57 11.91
C ARG A 58 -11.00 -8.79 10.98
N GLN A 59 -12.12 -9.38 10.59
CA GLN A 59 -12.16 -10.44 9.58
C GLN A 59 -11.83 -9.91 8.18
N PHE A 60 -12.36 -8.74 7.81
CA PHE A 60 -12.04 -8.06 6.55
C PHE A 60 -10.56 -7.64 6.50
N LEU A 61 -10.04 -7.08 7.59
CA LEU A 61 -8.63 -6.75 7.76
C LEU A 61 -7.74 -7.98 7.65
N ALA A 62 -8.11 -9.11 8.26
CA ALA A 62 -7.40 -10.36 8.11
C ALA A 62 -7.42 -10.89 6.67
N ALA A 63 -8.53 -10.73 5.94
CA ALA A 63 -8.65 -11.14 4.55
C ALA A 63 -7.76 -10.33 3.58
N ILE A 64 -7.46 -9.07 3.91
CA ILE A 64 -6.66 -8.16 3.06
C ILE A 64 -5.16 -8.19 3.42
N GLY A 65 -4.76 -8.95 4.45
CA GLY A 65 -3.35 -9.12 4.84
C GLY A 65 -3.02 -8.65 6.25
N GLY A 66 -4.01 -8.29 7.06
CA GLY A 66 -3.87 -7.99 8.48
C GLY A 66 -3.23 -6.62 8.77
N TRP A 67 -2.45 -6.56 9.85
CA TRP A 67 -1.80 -5.33 10.32
C TRP A 67 -0.85 -4.69 9.28
N PRO A 68 -0.08 -5.45 8.48
CA PRO A 68 0.70 -4.88 7.37
C PRO A 68 -0.15 -4.10 6.35
N ALA A 69 -1.35 -4.58 6.02
CA ALA A 69 -2.25 -3.89 5.09
C ALA A 69 -2.71 -2.53 5.65
N VAL A 70 -2.96 -2.46 6.97
CA VAL A 70 -3.31 -1.19 7.65
C VAL A 70 -2.16 -0.21 7.62
N ALA A 71 -0.94 -0.68 7.89
CA ALA A 71 0.25 0.15 7.84
C ALA A 71 0.47 0.72 6.42
N GLY A 72 0.25 -0.11 5.39
CA GLY A 72 0.28 0.32 4.00
C GLY A 72 -0.77 1.39 3.68
N LEU A 73 -2.03 1.17 4.09
CA LEU A 73 -3.12 2.13 3.90
C LEU A 73 -2.87 3.46 4.61
N ALA A 74 -2.37 3.43 5.84
CA ALA A 74 -2.01 4.63 6.59
C ALA A 74 -0.88 5.41 5.87
N THR A 75 0.16 4.69 5.41
CA THR A 75 1.26 5.30 4.66
C THR A 75 0.75 5.91 3.34
N ALA A 76 -0.08 5.19 2.59
CA ALA A 76 -0.68 5.69 1.36
C ALA A 76 -1.54 6.95 1.59
N SER A 77 -2.25 7.02 2.72
CA SER A 77 -3.06 8.18 3.10
C SER A 77 -2.18 9.40 3.40
N VAL A 78 -1.09 9.21 4.14
CA VAL A 78 -0.10 10.27 4.43
C VAL A 78 0.57 10.74 3.15
N THR A 79 0.97 9.82 2.26
CA THR A 79 1.55 10.15 0.95
C THR A 79 0.57 10.93 0.09
N GLY A 80 -0.70 10.49 0.04
CA GLY A 80 -1.75 11.21 -0.69
C GLY A 80 -1.97 12.62 -0.16
N LEU A 81 -1.99 12.81 1.17
CA LEU A 81 -2.07 14.13 1.79
C LEU A 81 -0.86 15.01 1.43
N TRP A 82 0.34 14.44 1.47
CA TRP A 82 1.57 15.16 1.13
C TRP A 82 1.58 15.64 -0.33
N ILE A 83 1.17 14.76 -1.26
CA ILE A 83 1.02 15.09 -2.69
C ILE A 83 -0.07 16.15 -2.89
N GLY A 84 -1.21 16.05 -2.18
CA GLY A 84 -2.29 17.03 -2.31
C GLY A 84 -1.92 18.44 -1.85
N VAL A 85 -1.12 18.55 -0.79
CA VAL A 85 -0.65 19.86 -0.28
C VAL A 85 0.42 20.49 -1.17
N ASN A 86 1.30 19.68 -1.75
CA ASN A 86 2.34 20.14 -2.68
C ASN A 86 2.30 19.31 -3.96
N PRO A 87 1.35 19.60 -4.88
CA PRO A 87 1.21 18.82 -6.10
C PRO A 87 2.45 19.03 -6.99
N PRO A 88 3.12 17.95 -7.42
CA PRO A 88 4.21 18.05 -8.37
C PRO A 88 3.68 18.47 -9.76
N ALA A 89 4.49 19.17 -10.55
CA ALA A 89 4.07 19.77 -11.83
C ALA A 89 3.35 18.78 -12.76
N ALA A 90 3.83 17.53 -12.84
CA ALA A 90 3.19 16.49 -13.65
C ALA A 90 1.73 16.17 -13.24
N VAL A 91 1.39 16.28 -11.95
CA VAL A 91 0.03 16.06 -11.44
C VAL A 91 -0.86 17.27 -11.76
N THR A 92 -0.32 18.48 -11.65
CA THR A 92 -1.04 19.72 -11.99
C THR A 92 -1.35 19.79 -13.48
N ASP A 93 -0.37 19.53 -14.35
CA ASP A 93 -0.53 19.59 -15.80
C ASP A 93 -1.56 18.56 -16.31
N THR A 94 -1.53 17.35 -15.74
CA THR A 94 -2.49 16.29 -16.10
C THR A 94 -3.89 16.61 -15.57
N ALA A 95 -4.02 17.11 -14.34
CA ALA A 95 -5.29 17.54 -13.78
C ALA A 95 -5.91 18.68 -14.60
N GLU A 96 -5.10 19.68 -15.00
CA GLU A 96 -5.54 20.80 -15.84
C GLU A 96 -6.00 20.31 -17.22
N SER A 97 -5.25 19.41 -17.86
CA SER A 97 -5.66 18.81 -19.15
C SER A 97 -6.98 18.05 -19.07
N TYR A 98 -7.19 17.28 -17.99
CA TYR A 98 -8.40 16.48 -17.79
C TYR A 98 -9.60 17.36 -17.45
N LEU A 99 -9.41 18.35 -16.58
CA LEU A 99 -10.45 19.25 -16.14
C LEU A 99 -10.85 20.24 -17.24
N SER A 100 -9.87 20.72 -18.03
CA SER A 100 -10.11 21.53 -19.22
C SER A 100 -10.84 20.74 -20.32
N SER A 101 -10.53 19.46 -20.51
CA SER A 101 -11.22 18.60 -21.49
C SER A 101 -12.70 18.36 -21.14
N GLY A 102 -13.09 18.52 -19.87
CA GLY A 102 -14.48 18.44 -19.41
C GLY A 102 -15.19 19.78 -19.31
N ALA A 103 -14.48 20.90 -19.47
CA ALA A 103 -15.02 22.27 -19.38
C ALA A 103 -15.60 22.79 -20.71
N ASP A 104 -15.44 22.05 -21.81
CA ASP A 104 -16.23 22.21 -23.04
C ASP A 104 -17.67 21.70 -22.83
N SER A 105 -18.28 22.05 -21.71
CA SER A 105 -19.73 22.05 -21.61
C SER A 105 -20.20 23.22 -22.48
N TYR A 106 -20.64 22.90 -23.69
CA TYR A 106 -21.39 23.82 -24.53
C TYR A 106 -22.44 24.49 -23.63
N LEU A 107 -22.20 25.74 -23.26
CA LEU A 107 -23.21 26.62 -22.71
C LEU A 107 -24.20 26.87 -23.86
N VAL A 108 -25.06 25.89 -24.12
CA VAL A 108 -26.22 26.04 -24.97
C VAL A 108 -27.08 27.05 -24.23
N ASP A 109 -27.09 28.29 -24.73
CA ASP A 109 -27.98 29.34 -24.26
C ASP A 109 -29.43 28.86 -24.40
N MET A 110 -29.99 28.32 -23.31
CA MET A 110 -31.37 27.85 -23.24
C MET A 110 -32.33 29.03 -23.03
N MET A 111 -32.17 30.12 -23.77
CA MET A 111 -33.17 31.18 -23.76
C MET A 111 -33.30 31.98 -25.07
N PRO A 112 -33.75 31.36 -26.18
CA PRO A 112 -34.37 32.09 -27.27
C PRO A 112 -35.90 31.95 -27.16
N GLY A 113 -36.57 32.67 -26.25
CA GLY A 113 -38.01 32.41 -26.08
C GLY A 113 -38.91 33.40 -25.35
N PHE A 114 -38.41 34.34 -24.54
CA PHE A 114 -39.30 35.26 -23.79
C PHE A 114 -39.54 36.61 -24.47
N GLN A 115 -39.11 36.79 -25.73
CA GLN A 115 -39.26 38.04 -26.49
C GLN A 115 -40.50 38.06 -27.41
N PHE A 116 -41.19 36.93 -27.61
CA PHE A 116 -42.24 36.85 -28.65
C PHE A 116 -43.64 37.33 -28.22
N ASP A 117 -43.85 37.70 -26.96
CA ASP A 117 -45.19 38.07 -26.44
C ASP A 117 -45.33 39.55 -26.02
N LEU A 118 -44.30 40.38 -26.28
CA LEU A 118 -44.30 41.82 -25.97
C LEU A 118 -44.50 42.71 -27.21
N ALA A 119 -44.72 42.11 -28.39
CA ALA A 119 -44.79 42.82 -29.67
C ALA A 119 -46.06 42.57 -30.49
N GLU A 120 -47.11 41.96 -29.93
CA GLU A 120 -48.44 41.92 -30.55
C GLU A 120 -49.41 42.72 -29.68
N GLY A 121 -49.76 43.92 -30.17
CA GLY A 121 -50.82 44.77 -29.64
C GLY A 121 -52.16 44.45 -30.26
#